data_AF-A0A369JEK5-F1
#
_entry.id   AF-A0A369JEK5-F1
#
_cell.length_a   1.000
_cell.length_b   1.000
_cell.length_c   1.000
_cell.angle_alpha   90.00
_cell.angle_beta   90.00
_cell.angle_gamma   90.00
#
_symmetry.space_group_name_H-M   'P 1'
#
loop_
_entity.id
_entity.type
_entity.pdbx_description
1 polymer ?
#
loop_
_entity_poly.entity_id
_entity_poly.type
_entity_poly.pdbx_seq_one_letter_code
_entity_poly.pdbx_strand_id
1 'polypeptide(L)'
;MGTTLASVQFATFKDAIARRILSYPTIQAQDSSELDEFSSYLASESWSTLPDNIRNASYETRSSIPGDIEGIPLHTTPISFVDTLISYGFAIDHDHALQFLAKAVSDYIEDACAPPPIWSATRTKECQICEREVPLTYHHLIPRSTHAKVLKKKWHSEAVLNSVAWLCRPCHSAVHHVATNEELAREYYTVELLLEREDILKWRNYAAKQRFGVRRG
;
A
#
# COMPACT_ATOMS: atom_id res chain seq x y z
N MET A 1 -9.36 -4.10 -11.18
CA MET A 1 -10.36 -3.70 -10.17
C MET A 1 -9.61 -2.88 -9.15
N GLY A 2 -9.78 -1.56 -9.18
CA GLY A 2 -9.05 -0.67 -8.27
C GLY A 2 -9.47 -0.94 -6.83
N THR A 3 -8.52 -1.32 -5.99
CA THR A 3 -8.68 -1.37 -4.54
C THR A 3 -9.11 0.03 -4.10
N THR A 4 -10.34 0.19 -3.61
CA THR A 4 -10.80 1.47 -3.07
C THR A 4 -9.89 1.86 -1.92
N LEU A 5 -9.68 3.16 -1.68
CA LEU A 5 -8.89 3.64 -0.52
C LEU A 5 -9.34 2.93 0.77
N ALA A 6 -10.65 2.86 1.01
CA ALA A 6 -11.25 2.15 2.15
C ALA A 6 -10.78 0.69 2.30
N SER A 7 -10.48 -0.01 1.19
CA SER A 7 -9.94 -1.38 1.22
C SER A 7 -8.44 -1.42 1.53
N VAL A 8 -7.66 -0.38 1.20
CA VAL A 8 -6.24 -0.28 1.56
C VAL A 8 -6.08 0.06 3.04
N GLN A 9 -6.79 1.07 3.53
CA GLN A 9 -6.72 1.44 4.95
C GLN A 9 -7.19 0.30 5.86
N PHE A 10 -8.26 -0.41 5.48
CA PHE A 10 -8.69 -1.60 6.21
C PHE A 10 -7.62 -2.70 6.22
N ALA A 11 -6.96 -2.95 5.08
CA ALA A 11 -5.88 -3.93 5.01
C ALA A 11 -4.69 -3.54 5.92
N THR A 12 -4.27 -2.27 5.92
CA THR A 12 -3.21 -1.78 6.81
C THR A 12 -3.60 -1.92 8.29
N PHE A 13 -4.86 -1.66 8.63
CA PHE A 13 -5.36 -1.86 10.00
C PHE A 13 -5.41 -3.34 10.40
N LYS A 14 -5.84 -4.22 9.50
CA LYS A 14 -5.76 -5.67 9.70
C LYS A 14 -4.31 -6.11 9.97
N ASP A 15 -3.36 -5.64 9.18
CA ASP A 15 -1.94 -5.97 9.34
C ASP A 15 -1.42 -5.48 10.70
N ALA A 16 -1.84 -4.30 11.17
CA ALA A 16 -1.52 -3.81 12.50
C ALA A 16 -2.06 -4.73 13.62
N ILE A 17 -3.31 -5.20 13.51
CA ILE A 17 -3.88 -6.20 14.43
C ILE A 17 -3.08 -7.51 14.39
N ALA A 18 -2.75 -8.02 13.20
CA ALA A 18 -1.98 -9.24 13.04
C ALA A 18 -0.58 -9.13 13.69
N ARG A 19 0.11 -8.00 13.51
CA ARG A 19 1.40 -7.72 14.18
C ARG A 19 1.27 -7.73 15.69
N ARG A 20 0.17 -7.20 16.24
CA ARG A 20 -0.09 -7.24 17.69
C ARG A 20 -0.34 -8.66 18.17
N ILE A 21 -1.15 -9.46 17.48
CA ILE A 21 -1.38 -10.89 17.80
C ILE A 21 -0.06 -11.65 17.85
N LEU A 22 0.80 -11.48 16.84
CA LEU A 22 2.11 -12.14 16.75
C LEU A 22 3.09 -11.75 17.86
N SER A 23 2.86 -10.62 18.54
CA SER A 23 3.68 -10.22 19.69
C SER A 23 3.36 -11.01 20.96
N TYR A 24 2.25 -11.76 20.99
CA TYR A 24 1.87 -12.60 22.12
C TYR A 24 2.47 -14.00 22.02
N PRO A 25 3.14 -14.50 23.08
CA PRO A 25 3.75 -15.83 23.08
C PRO A 25 2.75 -16.99 22.89
N THR A 26 1.47 -16.75 23.18
CA THR A 26 0.39 -17.74 23.17
C THR A 26 0.14 -18.32 21.79
N ILE A 27 0.41 -17.57 20.72
CA ILE A 27 0.33 -18.06 19.35
C ILE A 27 1.74 -18.35 18.84
N GLN A 28 2.13 -19.63 18.92
CA GLN A 28 3.05 -20.16 17.92
C GLN A 28 2.26 -20.22 16.61
N ALA A 29 2.52 -19.29 15.69
CA ALA A 29 1.86 -19.25 14.39
C ALA A 29 2.12 -20.59 13.65
N GLN A 30 1.19 -21.54 13.79
CA GLN A 30 1.28 -22.83 13.11
C GLN A 30 0.62 -22.79 11.73
N ASP A 31 -0.19 -21.77 11.42
CA ASP A 31 -0.70 -21.52 10.08
C ASP A 31 -0.87 -20.01 9.80
N SER A 32 -0.28 -19.51 8.70
CA SER A 32 -0.46 -18.13 8.23
C SER A 32 -1.91 -17.83 7.79
N SER A 33 -2.64 -18.86 7.35
CA SER A 33 -4.03 -18.72 6.92
C SER A 33 -4.97 -18.45 8.11
N GLU A 34 -4.77 -19.14 9.23
CA GLU A 34 -5.56 -18.94 10.44
C GLU A 34 -5.36 -17.53 11.02
N LEU A 35 -4.12 -17.03 11.00
CA LEU A 35 -3.83 -15.66 11.44
C LEU A 35 -4.50 -14.62 10.55
N ASP A 36 -4.53 -14.83 9.22
CA ASP A 36 -5.16 -13.89 8.29
C ASP A 36 -6.68 -13.83 8.48
N GLU A 37 -7.34 -14.98 8.66
CA GLU A 37 -8.78 -15.05 8.92
C GLU A 37 -9.12 -14.42 10.27
N PHE A 38 -8.37 -14.76 11.32
CA PHE A 38 -8.61 -14.24 12.67
C PHE A 38 -8.37 -12.73 12.79
N SER A 39 -7.29 -12.22 12.19
CA SER A 39 -7.03 -10.78 12.15
C SER A 39 -8.06 -10.03 11.30
N SER A 40 -8.52 -10.63 10.20
CA SER A 40 -9.61 -10.07 9.37
C SER A 40 -10.91 -9.94 10.16
N TYR A 41 -11.27 -10.97 10.94
CA TYR A 41 -12.43 -10.95 11.82
C TYR A 41 -12.34 -9.81 12.84
N LEU A 42 -11.27 -9.76 13.63
CA LEU A 42 -11.07 -8.70 14.64
C LEU A 42 -11.03 -7.29 14.04
N ALA A 43 -10.41 -7.14 12.87
CA ALA A 43 -10.42 -5.87 12.15
C ALA A 43 -11.84 -5.46 11.77
N SER A 44 -12.66 -6.39 11.26
CA SER A 44 -14.03 -6.10 10.85
C SER A 44 -14.95 -5.68 12.02
N GLU A 45 -14.76 -6.29 13.19
CA GLU A 45 -15.51 -5.97 14.40
C GLU A 45 -15.22 -4.54 14.89
N SER A 46 -13.95 -4.12 14.83
CA SER A 46 -13.53 -2.82 15.40
C SER A 46 -13.50 -1.66 14.39
N TRP A 47 -13.33 -1.93 13.09
CA TRP A 47 -13.12 -0.89 12.07
C TRP A 47 -14.25 0.15 11.99
N SER A 48 -15.49 -0.31 12.07
CA SER A 48 -16.67 0.57 11.98
C SER A 48 -16.79 1.54 13.17
N THR A 49 -16.13 1.24 14.29
CA THR A 49 -16.13 2.08 15.49
C THR A 49 -15.09 3.20 15.44
N LEU A 50 -14.10 3.11 14.55
CA LEU A 50 -13.08 4.13 14.40
C LEU A 50 -13.66 5.40 13.75
N PRO A 51 -13.28 6.60 14.23
CA PRO A 51 -13.62 7.86 13.58
C PRO A 51 -13.21 7.94 12.11
N ASP A 52 -13.98 8.70 11.30
CA ASP A 52 -13.76 8.83 9.86
C ASP A 52 -12.38 9.37 9.49
N ASN A 53 -11.85 10.33 10.26
CA ASN A 53 -10.51 10.86 10.03
C ASN A 53 -9.42 9.79 10.21
N ILE A 54 -9.61 8.84 11.13
CA ILE A 54 -8.70 7.71 11.34
C ILE A 54 -8.86 6.67 10.24
N ARG A 55 -10.10 6.29 9.89
CA ARG A 55 -10.34 5.34 8.78
C ARG A 55 -9.81 5.80 7.43
N ASN A 56 -9.74 7.11 7.22
CA ASN A 56 -9.19 7.74 6.03
C ASN A 56 -7.78 8.33 6.26
N ALA A 57 -7.06 7.83 7.28
CA ALA A 57 -5.69 8.23 7.53
C ALA A 57 -4.80 7.90 6.32
N SER A 58 -3.94 8.85 5.98
CA SER A 58 -3.00 8.77 4.87
C SER A 58 -1.85 9.73 5.14
N TYR A 59 -0.77 9.63 4.38
CA TYR A 59 0.28 10.63 4.39
C TYR A 59 -0.27 12.06 4.20
N GLU A 60 -1.31 12.26 3.39
CA GLU A 60 -1.88 13.59 3.11
C GLU A 60 -2.77 14.10 4.25
N THR A 61 -3.51 13.22 4.90
CA THR A 61 -4.45 13.56 5.99
C THR A 61 -3.80 13.50 7.37
N ARG A 62 -2.49 13.21 7.47
CA ARG A 62 -1.75 13.09 8.73
C ARG A 62 -1.90 14.29 9.66
N SER A 63 -2.05 15.50 9.12
CA SER A 63 -2.25 16.72 9.92
C SER A 63 -3.64 16.81 10.58
N SER A 64 -4.61 16.01 10.13
CA SER A 64 -5.96 15.92 10.72
C SER A 64 -6.09 14.83 11.79
N ILE A 65 -5.04 14.05 12.02
CA ILE A 65 -5.02 13.01 13.04
C ILE A 65 -4.65 13.65 14.38
N PRO A 66 -5.43 13.43 15.46
CA PRO A 66 -5.08 13.90 16.78
C PRO A 66 -3.72 13.33 17.21
N GLY A 67 -2.85 14.18 17.78
CA GLY A 67 -1.54 13.75 18.27
C GLY A 67 -1.61 12.87 19.52
N ASP A 68 -2.75 12.88 20.22
CA ASP A 68 -3.02 12.03 21.38
C ASP A 68 -3.95 10.87 20.97
N ILE A 69 -3.34 9.69 20.86
CA ILE A 69 -4.02 8.44 20.48
C ILE A 69 -4.78 7.86 21.68
N GLU A 70 -4.40 8.21 22.91
CA GLU A 70 -5.08 7.78 24.14
C GLU A 70 -6.48 8.42 24.28
N GLY A 71 -6.71 9.55 23.60
CA GLY A 71 -8.00 10.24 23.53
C GLY A 71 -8.97 9.71 22.47
N ILE A 72 -8.61 8.69 21.69
CA ILE A 72 -9.53 8.12 20.68
C ILE A 72 -10.67 7.42 21.42
N PRO A 73 -11.94 7.76 21.16
CA PRO A 73 -13.08 7.16 21.85
C PRO A 73 -13.27 5.69 21.44
N LEU A 74 -12.52 4.78 22.06
CA LEU A 74 -12.65 3.33 21.89
C LEU A 74 -13.73 2.73 22.81
N HIS A 75 -14.45 3.55 23.58
CA HIS A 75 -15.52 3.09 24.47
C HIS A 75 -16.74 2.54 23.71
N THR A 76 -16.81 2.72 22.39
CA THR A 76 -17.83 2.14 21.51
C THR A 76 -17.41 0.80 20.90
N THR A 77 -16.25 0.27 21.28
CA THR A 77 -15.77 -1.04 20.79
C THR A 77 -16.78 -2.15 21.12
N PRO A 78 -17.12 -3.03 20.17
CA PRO A 78 -18.12 -4.08 20.41
C PRO A 78 -17.64 -5.07 21.47
N ILE A 79 -18.59 -5.55 22.28
CA ILE A 79 -18.32 -6.55 23.33
C ILE A 79 -17.73 -7.84 22.72
N SER A 80 -18.19 -8.23 21.53
CA SER A 80 -17.66 -9.37 20.77
C SER A 80 -16.15 -9.30 20.54
N PHE A 81 -15.62 -8.12 20.24
CA PHE A 81 -14.19 -7.90 20.07
C PHE A 81 -13.44 -8.14 21.38
N VAL A 82 -13.94 -7.57 22.48
CA VAL A 82 -13.33 -7.71 23.81
C VAL A 82 -13.38 -9.16 24.28
N ASP A 83 -14.53 -9.80 24.21
CA ASP A 83 -14.73 -11.20 24.62
C ASP A 83 -13.85 -12.14 23.81
N THR A 84 -13.67 -11.87 22.52
CA THR A 84 -12.74 -12.64 21.67
C THR A 84 -11.30 -12.49 22.16
N LEU A 85 -10.82 -11.28 22.41
CA LEU A 85 -9.45 -11.07 22.90
C LEU A 85 -9.21 -11.74 24.26
N ILE A 86 -10.19 -11.70 25.16
CA ILE A 86 -10.08 -12.36 26.47
C ILE A 86 -10.10 -13.89 26.33
N SER A 87 -11.05 -14.43 25.55
CA SER A 87 -11.20 -15.87 25.33
C SER A 87 -9.95 -16.51 24.73
N TYR A 88 -9.29 -15.83 23.79
CA TYR A 88 -8.06 -16.30 23.15
C TYR A 88 -6.78 -15.88 23.91
N GLY A 89 -6.90 -15.23 25.07
CA GLY A 89 -5.77 -14.91 25.96
C GLY A 89 -4.88 -13.74 25.51
N PHE A 90 -5.39 -12.84 24.66
CA PHE A 90 -4.72 -11.61 24.25
C PHE A 90 -4.97 -10.44 25.20
N ALA A 91 -6.01 -10.53 26.02
CA ALA A 91 -6.34 -9.58 27.07
C ALA A 91 -6.76 -10.32 28.33
N ILE A 92 -6.47 -9.77 29.51
CA ILE A 92 -6.90 -10.36 30.80
C ILE A 92 -8.20 -9.74 31.32
N ASP A 93 -8.59 -8.59 30.78
CA ASP A 93 -9.79 -7.83 31.13
C ASP A 93 -10.17 -6.88 29.98
N HIS A 94 -11.25 -6.11 30.19
CA HIS A 94 -11.76 -5.14 29.23
C HIS A 94 -10.74 -4.03 28.93
N ASP A 95 -10.06 -3.50 29.95
CA ASP A 95 -9.11 -2.39 29.79
C ASP A 95 -7.89 -2.81 28.97
N HIS A 96 -7.37 -4.01 29.18
CA HIS A 96 -6.31 -4.57 28.35
C HIS A 96 -6.74 -4.79 26.89
N ALA A 97 -7.98 -5.18 26.64
CA ALA A 97 -8.51 -5.31 25.28
C ALA A 97 -8.61 -3.94 24.58
N LEU A 98 -9.03 -2.89 25.30
CA LEU A 98 -9.03 -1.53 24.76
C LEU A 98 -7.62 -1.01 24.52
N GLN A 99 -6.66 -1.30 25.42
CA GLN A 99 -5.25 -0.95 25.21
C GLN A 99 -4.65 -1.68 24.02
N PHE A 100 -5.02 -2.95 23.78
CA PHE A 100 -4.64 -3.69 22.59
C PHE A 100 -5.12 -2.96 21.33
N LEU A 101 -6.40 -2.58 21.30
CA LEU A 101 -6.98 -1.87 20.15
C LEU A 101 -6.33 -0.50 19.95
N ALA A 102 -6.12 0.28 21.02
CA ALA A 102 -5.43 1.58 20.95
C ALA A 102 -4.04 1.46 20.33
N LYS A 103 -3.28 0.45 20.76
CA LYS A 103 -1.96 0.14 20.21
C LYS A 103 -2.00 -0.32 18.75
N ALA A 104 -3.03 -1.05 18.33
CA ALA A 104 -3.22 -1.45 16.94
C ALA A 104 -3.62 -0.24 16.06
N VAL A 105 -4.48 0.65 16.56
CA VAL A 105 -4.84 1.90 15.88
C VAL A 105 -3.63 2.82 15.74
N SER A 106 -2.78 2.91 16.77
CA SER A 106 -1.52 3.66 16.71
C SER A 106 -0.60 3.16 15.60
N ASP A 107 -0.38 1.86 15.55
CA ASP A 107 0.45 1.21 14.55
C ASP A 107 -0.10 1.42 13.13
N TYR A 108 -1.42 1.33 12.97
CA TYR A 108 -2.10 1.61 11.71
C TYR A 108 -1.93 3.07 11.28
N ILE A 109 -2.09 4.03 12.19
CA ILE A 109 -1.90 5.46 11.89
C ILE A 109 -0.46 5.72 11.47
N GLU A 110 0.52 5.14 12.18
CA GLU A 110 1.94 5.25 11.83
C GLU A 110 2.20 4.75 10.41
N ASP A 111 1.72 3.54 10.07
CA ASP A 111 1.89 2.94 8.75
C ASP A 111 1.14 3.73 7.64
N ALA A 112 -0.11 4.12 7.90
CA ALA A 112 -0.94 4.83 6.93
C ALA A 112 -0.45 6.27 6.68
N CYS A 113 0.11 6.93 7.70
CA CYS A 113 0.67 8.27 7.61
C CYS A 113 2.18 8.29 7.31
N ALA A 114 2.81 7.12 7.16
CA ALA A 114 4.22 7.03 6.81
C ALA A 114 4.51 7.78 5.49
N PRO A 115 5.65 8.46 5.37
CA PRO A 115 6.06 9.01 4.10
C PRO A 115 6.19 7.88 3.06
N PRO A 116 5.91 8.16 1.77
CA PRO A 116 6.16 7.19 0.73
C PRO A 116 7.62 6.73 0.80
N PRO A 117 7.90 5.42 0.60
CA PRO A 117 9.22 4.85 0.82
C PRO A 117 10.29 5.55 -0.02
N ILE A 118 11.50 5.62 0.52
CA ILE A 118 12.66 6.15 -0.20
C ILE A 118 12.86 5.28 -1.44
N TRP A 119 12.79 5.90 -2.61
CA TRP A 119 12.66 5.27 -3.93
C TRP A 119 13.74 4.22 -4.30
N SER A 120 14.91 4.23 -3.66
CA SER A 120 15.93 3.19 -3.85
C SER A 120 15.57 1.86 -3.17
N ALA A 121 14.81 1.91 -2.07
CA ALA A 121 14.34 0.74 -1.34
C ALA A 121 13.24 -0.03 -2.07
N THR A 122 12.59 0.59 -3.06
CA THR A 122 11.51 -0.04 -3.85
C THR A 122 12.01 -0.83 -5.06
N ARG A 123 13.33 -1.01 -5.19
CA ARG A 123 13.95 -1.71 -6.34
C ARG A 123 13.52 -3.16 -6.40
N THR A 124 12.79 -3.51 -7.46
CA THR A 124 12.40 -4.88 -7.78
C THR A 124 13.56 -5.65 -8.43
N LYS A 125 13.46 -7.00 -8.43
CA LYS A 125 14.36 -7.87 -9.19
C LYS A 125 14.01 -7.92 -10.67
N GLU A 126 12.72 -7.84 -10.98
CA GLU A 126 12.17 -7.97 -12.32
C GLU A 126 11.63 -6.64 -12.86
N CYS A 127 11.65 -6.50 -14.19
CA CYS A 127 11.05 -5.37 -14.88
C CYS A 127 9.54 -5.35 -14.68
N GLN A 128 8.97 -4.26 -14.16
CA GLN A 128 7.54 -4.17 -13.85
C GLN A 128 6.60 -4.17 -15.08
N ILE A 129 7.14 -4.11 -16.31
CA ILE A 129 6.34 -4.27 -17.55
C ILE A 129 6.51 -5.68 -18.14
N CYS A 130 7.75 -6.15 -18.33
CA CYS A 130 8.01 -7.40 -19.06
C CYS A 130 8.38 -8.59 -18.18
N GLU A 131 8.44 -8.40 -16.86
CA GLU A 131 8.65 -9.43 -15.82
C GLU A 131 9.98 -10.19 -15.94
N ARG A 132 10.91 -9.72 -16.78
CA ARG A 132 12.25 -10.31 -16.88
C ARG A 132 13.16 -9.80 -15.78
N GLU A 133 13.92 -10.71 -15.18
CA GLU A 133 15.04 -10.42 -14.28
C GLU A 133 16.27 -9.97 -15.10
N VAL A 134 16.39 -8.66 -15.31
CA VAL A 134 17.45 -8.02 -16.11
C VAL A 134 17.81 -6.66 -15.48
N PRO A 135 18.93 -6.01 -15.87
CA PRO A 135 19.27 -4.70 -15.34
C PRO A 135 18.16 -3.66 -15.54
N LEU A 136 17.69 -3.11 -14.42
CA LEU A 136 16.61 -2.14 -14.35
C LEU A 136 17.13 -0.71 -14.24
N THR A 137 16.39 0.17 -14.89
CA THR A 137 16.51 1.62 -14.85
C THR A 137 15.35 2.21 -14.06
N TYR A 138 15.60 3.39 -13.50
CA TYR A 138 14.62 4.16 -12.76
C TYR A 138 13.78 5.01 -13.72
N HIS A 139 12.45 4.85 -13.67
CA HIS A 139 11.51 5.59 -14.53
C HIS A 139 10.50 6.34 -13.66
N HIS A 140 10.34 7.64 -13.88
CA HIS A 140 9.29 8.44 -13.24
C HIS A 140 7.97 8.26 -14.00
N LEU A 141 6.96 7.70 -13.34
CA LEU A 141 5.63 7.48 -13.92
C LEU A 141 4.92 8.82 -14.22
N ILE A 142 5.13 9.82 -13.36
CA ILE A 142 4.82 11.22 -13.65
C ILE A 142 6.13 11.93 -13.97
N PRO A 143 6.44 12.22 -15.26
CA PRO A 143 7.68 12.86 -15.63
C PRO A 143 7.93 14.15 -14.85
N ARG A 144 9.11 14.33 -14.26
CA ARG A 144 9.45 15.51 -13.44
C ARG A 144 9.18 16.85 -14.15
N SER A 145 9.35 16.89 -15.47
CA SER A 145 9.06 18.07 -16.29
C SER A 145 7.59 18.51 -16.26
N THR A 146 6.66 17.63 -15.86
CA THR A 146 5.21 17.92 -15.82
C THR A 146 4.70 18.23 -14.42
N HIS A 147 5.50 18.08 -13.36
CA HIS A 147 5.07 18.24 -11.96
C HIS A 147 4.38 19.58 -11.69
N ALA A 148 4.97 20.70 -12.13
CA ALA A 148 4.38 22.02 -11.96
C ALA A 148 3.00 22.14 -12.66
N LYS A 149 2.85 21.50 -13.83
CA LYS A 149 1.59 21.48 -14.58
C LYS A 149 0.55 20.59 -13.92
N VAL A 150 0.95 19.40 -13.44
CA VAL A 150 0.11 18.46 -12.70
C VAL A 150 -0.52 19.12 -11.48
N LEU A 151 0.29 19.81 -10.66
CA LEU A 151 -0.20 20.54 -9.49
C LEU A 151 -1.09 21.72 -9.87
N LYS A 152 -0.68 22.54 -10.85
CA LYS A 152 -1.48 23.68 -11.32
C LYS A 152 -2.86 23.26 -11.85
N LYS A 153 -2.92 22.11 -12.54
CA LYS A 153 -4.14 21.56 -13.12
C LYS A 153 -4.92 20.64 -12.17
N LYS A 154 -4.38 20.37 -10.97
CA LYS A 154 -4.95 19.44 -9.99
C LYS A 154 -5.24 18.06 -10.59
N TRP A 155 -4.35 17.57 -11.46
CA TRP A 155 -4.48 16.20 -11.97
C TRP A 155 -4.18 15.19 -10.88
N HIS A 156 -3.12 15.43 -10.09
CA HIS A 156 -2.69 14.59 -8.98
C HIS A 156 -2.20 15.42 -7.81
N SER A 157 -2.17 14.82 -6.63
CA SER A 157 -1.57 15.39 -5.43
C SER A 157 -0.03 15.34 -5.47
N GLU A 158 0.61 16.08 -4.57
CA GLU A 158 2.07 16.08 -4.45
C GLU A 158 2.63 14.70 -4.04
N ALA A 159 1.85 13.90 -3.31
CA ALA A 159 2.27 12.60 -2.78
C ALA A 159 2.66 11.60 -3.88
N VAL A 160 2.01 11.67 -5.05
CA VAL A 160 2.22 10.71 -6.14
C VAL A 160 3.17 11.21 -7.24
N LEU A 161 3.64 12.46 -7.17
CA LEU A 161 4.51 13.03 -8.20
C LEU A 161 5.83 12.27 -8.39
N ASN A 162 6.34 11.69 -7.31
CA ASN A 162 7.57 10.91 -7.34
C ASN A 162 7.33 9.41 -7.47
N SER A 163 6.11 8.98 -7.87
CA SER A 163 5.83 7.59 -8.22
C SER A 163 6.72 7.11 -9.36
N VAL A 164 7.27 5.92 -9.20
CA VAL A 164 8.30 5.37 -10.07
C VAL A 164 8.06 3.91 -10.43
N ALA A 165 8.68 3.48 -11.53
CA ALA A 165 8.75 2.10 -11.94
C ALA A 165 10.20 1.69 -12.22
N TRP A 166 10.52 0.44 -11.91
CA TRP A 166 11.78 -0.22 -12.24
C TRP A 166 11.62 -0.98 -13.55
N LEU A 167 12.15 -0.38 -14.62
CA LEU A 167 11.96 -0.87 -15.98
C LEU A 167 13.30 -1.24 -16.60
N CYS A 168 13.34 -2.35 -17.34
CA CYS A 168 14.48 -2.62 -18.20
C CYS A 168 14.58 -1.56 -19.31
N ARG A 169 15.79 -1.31 -19.82
CA ARG A 169 16.02 -0.25 -20.82
C ARG A 169 15.06 -0.30 -22.03
N PRO A 170 14.76 -1.46 -22.65
CA PRO A 170 13.80 -1.52 -23.76
C PRO A 170 12.38 -1.12 -23.35
N CYS A 171 11.90 -1.53 -22.18
CA CYS A 171 10.57 -1.14 -21.69
C CYS A 171 10.50 0.34 -21.35
N HIS A 172 11.55 0.90 -20.74
CA HIS A 172 11.65 2.33 -20.50
C HIS A 172 11.56 3.12 -21.82
N SER A 173 12.33 2.71 -22.84
CA SER A 173 12.23 3.33 -24.16
C SER A 173 10.84 3.17 -24.78
N ALA A 174 10.18 2.02 -24.61
CA ALA A 174 8.83 1.83 -25.14
C ALA A 174 7.81 2.79 -24.52
N VAL A 175 7.83 2.99 -23.20
CA VAL A 175 6.92 3.92 -22.51
C VAL A 175 7.01 5.34 -23.06
N HIS A 176 8.23 5.85 -23.30
CA HIS A 176 8.41 7.18 -23.88
C HIS A 176 8.14 7.27 -25.39
N HIS A 177 7.97 6.15 -26.09
CA HIS A 177 7.58 6.16 -27.51
C HIS A 177 6.05 6.10 -27.69
N VAL A 178 5.32 5.46 -26.78
CA VAL A 178 3.87 5.27 -26.94
C VAL A 178 3.04 6.47 -26.49
N ALA A 179 3.59 7.33 -25.65
CA ALA A 179 2.87 8.47 -25.07
C ALA A 179 3.81 9.65 -24.83
N THR A 180 3.28 10.85 -24.99
CA THR A 180 3.94 12.09 -24.57
C THR A 180 4.04 12.15 -23.04
N ASN A 181 4.99 12.94 -22.52
CA ASN A 181 5.13 13.15 -21.08
C ASN A 181 3.85 13.67 -20.41
N GLU A 182 3.02 14.41 -21.14
CA GLU A 182 1.75 14.92 -20.64
C GLU A 182 0.68 13.82 -20.56
N GLU A 183 0.56 12.99 -21.59
CA GLU A 183 -0.34 11.82 -21.57
C GLU A 183 0.07 10.84 -20.47
N LEU A 184 1.37 10.57 -20.31
CA LEU A 184 1.89 9.76 -19.20
C LEU A 184 1.47 10.34 -17.85
N ALA A 185 1.69 11.64 -17.65
CA ALA A 185 1.33 12.30 -16.40
C ALA A 185 -0.18 12.33 -16.13
N ARG A 186 -1.01 12.45 -17.18
CA ARG A 186 -2.46 12.63 -17.02
C ARG A 186 -3.21 11.31 -16.92
N GLU A 187 -2.85 10.33 -17.76
CA GLU A 187 -3.67 9.15 -18.01
C GLU A 187 -2.94 7.83 -17.68
N TYR A 188 -1.60 7.83 -17.63
CA TYR A 188 -0.80 6.61 -17.47
C TYR A 188 0.28 6.72 -16.37
N TYR A 189 -0.13 7.26 -15.22
CA TYR A 189 0.76 7.60 -14.11
C TYR A 189 1.00 6.47 -13.10
N THR A 190 0.56 5.25 -13.40
CA THR A 190 0.88 4.01 -12.67
C THR A 190 1.28 2.89 -13.64
N VAL A 191 1.92 1.83 -13.13
CA VAL A 191 2.27 0.66 -13.96
C VAL A 191 1.00 -0.03 -14.47
N GLU A 192 -0.03 -0.11 -13.63
CA GLU A 192 -1.33 -0.71 -13.96
C GLU A 192 -1.98 0.04 -15.12
N LEU A 193 -2.01 1.37 -15.07
CA LEU A 193 -2.55 2.20 -16.16
C LEU A 193 -1.72 2.05 -17.45
N LEU A 194 -0.39 1.94 -17.36
CA LEU A 194 0.44 1.64 -18.52
C LEU A 194 0.08 0.28 -19.13
N LEU A 195 -0.18 -0.73 -18.30
CA LEU A 195 -0.58 -2.07 -18.73
C LEU A 195 -2.03 -2.15 -19.23
N GLU A 196 -2.85 -1.12 -19.06
CA GLU A 196 -4.17 -1.02 -19.69
C GLU A 196 -4.08 -0.60 -21.18
N ARG A 197 -2.92 -0.08 -21.63
CA ARG A 197 -2.73 0.28 -23.04
C ARG A 197 -2.46 -0.95 -23.91
N GLU A 198 -3.16 -1.02 -25.03
CA GLU A 198 -3.02 -2.12 -26.00
C GLU A 198 -1.60 -2.23 -26.58
N ASP A 199 -0.95 -1.10 -26.87
CA ASP A 199 0.41 -1.06 -27.42
C ASP A 199 1.46 -1.53 -26.41
N ILE A 200 1.34 -1.13 -25.15
CA ILE A 200 2.18 -1.62 -24.05
C ILE A 200 1.95 -3.11 -23.80
N LEU A 201 0.71 -3.60 -23.85
CA LEU A 201 0.42 -5.04 -23.69
C LEU A 201 1.06 -5.88 -24.81
N LYS A 202 0.92 -5.44 -26.07
CA LYS A 202 1.60 -6.08 -27.20
C LYS A 202 3.11 -6.07 -27.02
N TRP A 203 3.67 -4.94 -26.59
CA TRP A 203 5.09 -4.81 -26.29
C TRP A 203 5.53 -5.76 -25.16
N ARG A 204 4.80 -5.81 -24.04
CA ARG A 204 5.06 -6.71 -22.90
C ARG A 204 5.15 -8.15 -23.38
N ASN A 205 4.15 -8.62 -24.13
CA ASN A 205 4.09 -10.00 -24.60
C ASN A 205 5.26 -10.38 -25.51
N TYR A 206 5.76 -9.43 -26.30
CA TYR A 206 6.97 -9.59 -27.09
C TYR A 206 8.24 -9.54 -26.22
N ALA A 207 8.36 -8.51 -25.38
CA ALA A 207 9.53 -8.21 -24.57
C ALA A 207 9.83 -9.31 -23.55
N ALA A 208 8.80 -9.90 -22.93
CA ALA A 208 8.92 -10.98 -21.94
C ALA A 208 9.64 -12.22 -22.50
N LYS A 209 9.54 -12.46 -23.81
CA LYS A 209 10.16 -13.61 -24.50
C LYS A 209 11.61 -13.36 -24.93
N GLN A 210 12.11 -12.14 -24.78
CA GLN A 210 13.44 -11.78 -25.29
C GLN A 210 14.54 -12.26 -24.34
N ARG A 211 15.52 -12.99 -24.90
CA ARG A 211 16.71 -13.43 -24.18
C ARG A 211 17.57 -12.22 -23.79
N PHE A 212 18.15 -12.28 -22.59
CA PHE A 212 19.11 -11.30 -22.09
C PHE A 212 20.49 -11.95 -21.94
N GLY A 213 21.57 -11.19 -22.15
CA GLY A 213 22.94 -11.69 -21.98
C GLY A 213 23.47 -12.60 -23.10
N VAL A 214 22.67 -12.90 -24.14
CA VAL A 214 23.10 -13.72 -25.28
C VAL A 214 23.67 -12.80 -26.36
N ARG A 215 24.97 -12.90 -26.65
CA ARG A 215 25.56 -12.26 -27.83
C ARG A 215 24.96 -12.91 -29.08
N ARG A 216 24.36 -12.12 -29.96
CA ARG A 216 24.03 -12.58 -31.31
C ARG A 216 25.35 -12.76 -32.05
N GLY A 217 25.64 -14.00 -32.45
CA GLY A 217 26.73 -14.32 -33.38
C GLY A 217 26.42 -13.82 -34.78
#